data_AF-A0A537KFT1-F1
#
_entry.id   AF-A0A537KFT1-F1
#
_cell.length_a   1.000
_cell.length_b   1.000
_cell.length_c   1.000
_cell.angle_alpha   90.00
_cell.angle_beta   90.00
_cell.angle_gamma   90.00
#
_symmetry.space_group_name_H-M   'P 1'
#
loop_
_entity.id
_entity.type
_entity.pdbx_description
1 polymer ?
#
loop_
_entity_poly.entity_id
_entity_poly.type
_entity_poly.pdbx_seq_one_letter_code
_entity_poly.pdbx_strand_id
1 'polypeptide(L)'
;MAYKSSSNSDTWYNVFDGSNWLSQDIKITANGHTKTSANPALAVYNNKLYMAYKSSSNTDIWYNYFDGNNWLAQDVKITKYGSIKTARGPALTEFGGFLCLIYRDDS
;
A
#
# COMPACT_ATOMS: atom_id res chain seq x y z
N MET A 1 0.82 7.70 -8.32
CA MET A 1 -0.52 7.43 -7.76
C MET A 1 -0.73 5.93 -7.71
N ALA A 2 -1.31 5.35 -6.65
CA ALA A 2 -1.67 3.93 -6.59
C ALA A 2 -3.19 3.75 -6.42
N TYR A 3 -3.77 2.77 -7.09
CA TYR A 3 -5.21 2.51 -7.09
C TYR A 3 -5.54 1.02 -7.26
N LYS A 4 -6.80 0.68 -6.96
CA LYS A 4 -7.34 -0.69 -7.06
C LYS A 4 -7.99 -0.89 -8.43
N SER A 5 -7.73 -2.05 -9.05
CA SER A 5 -8.49 -2.52 -10.23
C SER A 5 -9.92 -2.93 -9.85
N SER A 6 -10.90 -2.54 -10.68
CA SER A 6 -12.32 -2.83 -10.47
C SER A 6 -12.66 -4.32 -10.63
N SER A 7 -11.86 -5.12 -11.33
CA SER A 7 -12.23 -6.49 -11.72
C SER A 7 -11.66 -7.58 -10.81
N ASN A 8 -10.53 -7.36 -10.14
CA ASN A 8 -9.83 -8.44 -9.44
C ASN A 8 -9.13 -8.04 -8.14
N SER A 9 -9.38 -6.82 -7.64
CA SER A 9 -8.78 -6.26 -6.42
C SER A 9 -7.26 -6.10 -6.47
N ASP A 10 -6.62 -6.27 -7.63
CA ASP A 10 -5.20 -6.01 -7.78
C ASP A 10 -4.88 -4.53 -7.59
N THR A 11 -3.68 -4.26 -7.08
CA THR A 11 -3.20 -2.90 -6.85
C THR A 11 -2.21 -2.52 -7.95
N TRP A 12 -2.39 -1.32 -8.51
CA TRP A 12 -1.59 -0.77 -9.60
C TRP A 12 -1.09 0.61 -9.22
N TYR A 13 0.01 1.05 -9.82
CA TYR A 13 0.49 2.42 -9.72
C TYR A 13 0.91 2.98 -11.07
N ASN A 14 0.80 4.29 -11.19
CA ASN A 14 1.33 5.05 -12.32
C ASN A 14 2.23 6.18 -11.78
N VAL A 15 3.22 6.56 -12.59
CA VAL A 15 4.26 7.53 -12.26
C VAL A 15 4.07 8.75 -13.15
N PHE A 16 4.16 9.93 -12.54
CA PHE A 16 4.18 11.20 -13.25
C PHE A 16 5.61 11.72 -13.23
N ASP A 17 6.18 12.01 -14.40
CA ASP A 17 7.57 12.45 -14.55
C ASP A 17 7.76 13.97 -14.43
N GLY A 18 6.67 14.71 -14.15
CA GLY A 18 6.65 16.17 -14.14
C GLY A 18 5.99 16.79 -15.38
N SER A 19 5.78 16.01 -16.44
CA SER A 19 5.10 16.44 -17.66
C SER A 19 4.02 15.46 -18.11
N ASN A 20 4.27 14.16 -18.04
CA ASN A 20 3.38 13.09 -18.48
C ASN A 20 3.25 11.98 -17.44
N TRP A 21 2.15 11.25 -17.54
CA TRP A 21 1.99 9.95 -16.89
C TRP A 21 2.59 8.85 -17.77
N LEU A 22 3.01 7.74 -17.17
CA LEU A 22 3.39 6.56 -17.95
C LEU A 22 2.18 6.05 -18.74
N SER A 23 2.43 5.59 -19.97
CA SER A 23 1.41 5.05 -20.86
C SER A 23 0.83 3.72 -20.38
N GLN A 24 1.50 3.03 -19.46
CA GLN A 24 1.07 1.77 -18.88
C GLN A 24 1.15 1.83 -17.36
N ASP A 25 0.09 1.34 -16.71
CA ASP A 25 0.07 1.16 -15.27
C ASP A 25 0.96 -0.03 -14.87
N ILE A 26 1.66 0.11 -13.77
CA ILE A 26 2.57 -0.90 -13.25
C ILE A 26 1.86 -1.64 -12.12
N LYS A 27 1.79 -2.96 -12.23
CA LYS A 27 1.18 -3.79 -11.20
C LYS A 27 2.08 -3.86 -9.97
N ILE A 28 1.53 -3.60 -8.79
CA ILE A 28 2.22 -3.86 -7.52
C ILE A 28 2.04 -5.34 -7.22
N THR A 29 2.84 -6.18 -7.86
CA THR A 29 2.89 -7.61 -7.52
C THR A 29 4.31 -8.13 -7.60
N ALA A 30 4.79 -8.65 -6.48
CA ALA A 30 5.56 -9.88 -6.50
C ALA A 30 4.62 -11.01 -6.06
N ASN A 31 4.29 -11.92 -6.98
CA ASN A 31 3.48 -13.13 -6.72
C ASN A 31 2.00 -12.93 -6.31
N GLY A 32 1.39 -11.77 -6.58
CA GLY A 32 -0.08 -11.62 -6.52
C GLY A 32 -0.70 -11.41 -5.13
N HIS A 33 0.10 -11.05 -4.13
CA HIS A 33 -0.34 -10.90 -2.73
C HIS A 33 -1.00 -9.54 -2.42
N THR A 34 -0.71 -8.51 -3.20
CA THR A 34 -1.19 -7.15 -2.94
C THR A 34 -2.59 -6.93 -3.51
N LYS A 35 -3.58 -7.55 -2.85
CA LYS A 35 -5.00 -7.37 -3.16
C LYS A 35 -5.69 -6.56 -2.07
N THR A 36 -6.40 -5.51 -2.48
CA THR A 36 -7.09 -4.61 -1.55
C THR A 36 -8.57 -4.47 -1.88
N SER A 37 -9.40 -4.37 -0.83
CA SER A 37 -10.83 -4.03 -0.91
C SER A 37 -11.11 -2.56 -0.64
N ALA A 38 -10.09 -1.78 -0.24
CA ALA A 38 -10.20 -0.35 0.06
C ALA A 38 -9.05 0.45 -0.56
N ASN A 39 -9.09 1.78 -0.49
CA ASN A 39 -8.01 2.62 -1.00
C ASN A 39 -6.69 2.34 -0.24
N PRO A 40 -5.58 2.06 -0.94
CA PRO A 40 -4.27 1.99 -0.32
C PRO A 40 -3.76 3.40 0.02
N ALA A 41 -2.76 3.48 0.88
CA ALA A 41 -2.04 4.71 1.21
C ALA A 41 -0.56 4.60 0.87
N LEU A 42 0.06 5.72 0.53
CA LEU A 42 1.47 5.83 0.17
C LEU A 42 2.18 6.91 0.99
N ALA A 43 3.44 6.68 1.34
CA ALA A 43 4.33 7.68 1.90
C ALA A 43 5.80 7.35 1.58
N VAL A 44 6.63 8.37 1.45
CA VAL A 44 8.09 8.17 1.33
C VAL A 44 8.70 8.17 2.72
N TYR A 45 9.53 7.17 3.03
CA TYR A 45 10.29 7.10 4.28
C TYR A 45 11.64 6.45 4.01
N ASN A 46 12.72 7.04 4.53
CA ASN A 46 14.10 6.59 4.31
C ASN A 46 14.41 6.26 2.84
N ASN A 47 14.03 7.16 1.93
CA ASN A 47 14.24 7.05 0.49
C ASN A 47 13.57 5.83 -0.17
N LYS A 48 12.53 5.27 0.47
CA LYS A 48 11.70 4.19 -0.06
C LYS A 48 10.24 4.64 -0.09
N LEU A 49 9.50 4.18 -1.10
CA LEU A 49 8.06 4.44 -1.18
C LEU A 49 7.31 3.30 -0.49
N TYR A 50 6.75 3.57 0.68
CA TYR A 50 5.93 2.62 1.43
C TYR A 50 4.49 2.69 0.98
N MET A 51 3.84 1.53 0.98
CA MET A 51 2.41 1.39 0.76
C MET A 51 1.79 0.59 1.91
N ALA A 52 0.69 1.08 2.45
CA ALA A 52 -0.16 0.34 3.38
C ALA A 52 -1.52 0.07 2.73
N TYR A 53 -2.07 -1.12 2.95
CA TYR A 53 -3.36 -1.51 2.37
C TYR A 53 -4.11 -2.50 3.26
N LYS A 54 -5.44 -2.48 3.15
CA LYS A 54 -6.33 -3.47 3.77
C LYS A 54 -6.42 -4.69 2.85
N SER A 55 -6.26 -5.90 3.39
CA SER A 55 -6.46 -7.13 2.63
C SER A 55 -7.84 -7.16 1.92
N SER A 56 -7.90 -7.75 0.74
CA SER A 56 -9.17 -7.98 0.05
C SER A 56 -10.04 -9.03 0.73
N SER A 57 -9.45 -9.99 1.45
CA SER A 57 -10.16 -11.14 2.02
C SER A 57 -10.56 -10.97 3.48
N ASN A 58 -9.94 -10.03 4.20
CA ASN A 58 -10.21 -9.80 5.63
C ASN A 58 -9.91 -8.34 6.01
N THR A 59 -9.98 -8.01 7.30
CA THR A 59 -9.76 -6.66 7.81
C THR A 59 -8.31 -6.36 8.18
N ASP A 60 -7.37 -7.28 7.94
CA ASP A 60 -5.95 -7.08 8.26
C ASP A 60 -5.32 -5.96 7.41
N ILE A 61 -4.38 -5.23 8.02
CA ILE A 61 -3.54 -4.25 7.34
C ILE A 61 -2.17 -4.86 7.04
N TRP A 62 -1.70 -4.63 5.82
CA TRP A 62 -0.41 -5.08 5.30
C TRP A 62 0.36 -3.88 4.75
N TYR A 63 1.69 -4.03 4.63
CA TYR A 63 2.52 -3.07 3.93
C TYR A 63 3.53 -3.72 2.99
N ASN A 64 3.95 -2.95 1.99
CA ASN A 64 5.08 -3.23 1.11
C ASN A 64 5.85 -1.92 0.90
N TYR A 65 7.06 -1.98 0.38
CA TYR A 65 7.79 -0.80 -0.08
C TYR A 65 8.49 -1.04 -1.41
N PHE A 66 8.62 0.02 -2.19
CA PHE A 66 9.46 0.10 -3.38
C PHE A 66 10.82 0.70 -2.99
N ASP A 67 11.90 -0.01 -3.31
CA ASP A 67 13.27 0.37 -2.96
C ASP A 67 13.97 1.30 -3.99
N GLY A 68 13.24 1.69 -5.04
CA GLY A 68 13.78 2.43 -6.19
C GLY A 68 13.90 1.56 -7.44
N ASN A 69 13.96 0.24 -7.28
CA ASN A 69 14.03 -0.72 -8.39
C ASN A 69 12.88 -1.73 -8.34
N ASN A 70 12.57 -2.25 -7.17
CA ASN A 70 11.57 -3.31 -6.98
C ASN A 70 10.72 -3.08 -5.74
N TRP A 71 9.51 -3.64 -5.77
CA TRP A 71 8.71 -3.87 -4.56
C TRP A 71 9.25 -5.09 -3.82
N LEU A 72 9.03 -5.18 -2.51
CA LEU A 72 9.35 -6.41 -1.77
C LEU A 72 8.62 -7.62 -2.36
N ALA A 73 9.32 -8.76 -2.34
CA ALA A 73 8.80 -10.03 -2.83
C ALA A 73 7.57 -10.53 -2.06
N GLN A 74 7.47 -10.19 -0.77
CA GLN A 74 6.39 -10.59 0.12
C GLN A 74 5.89 -9.38 0.91
N ASP A 75 4.57 -9.19 0.90
CA ASP A 75 3.90 -8.19 1.71
C ASP A 75 4.02 -8.56 3.20
N VAL A 76 4.18 -7.56 4.06
CA VAL A 76 4.38 -7.77 5.49
C VAL A 76 3.10 -7.36 6.24
N LYS A 77 2.53 -8.31 7.00
CA LYS A 77 1.37 -8.04 7.86
C LYS A 77 1.79 -7.13 9.03
N ILE A 78 0.98 -6.11 9.33
CA ILE A 78 1.19 -5.26 10.50
C ILE A 78 0.50 -5.91 11.70
N THR A 79 1.27 -6.40 12.67
CA THR A 79 0.76 -7.24 13.78
C THR A 79 1.07 -6.72 15.18
N LYS A 80 1.71 -5.56 15.34
CA LYS A 80 2.27 -5.18 16.65
C LYS A 80 1.17 -4.74 17.64
N TYR A 81 1.11 -5.42 18.79
CA TYR A 81 0.24 -5.18 19.96
C TYR A 81 -1.26 -5.48 19.83
N GLY A 82 -1.68 -6.22 18.80
CA GLY A 82 -3.07 -6.64 18.67
C GLY A 82 -3.49 -6.88 17.22
N SER A 83 -4.78 -7.09 17.02
CA SER A 83 -5.38 -7.18 15.70
C SER A 83 -5.53 -5.77 15.10
N ILE A 84 -4.49 -5.24 14.47
CA ILE A 84 -4.62 -4.02 13.66
C ILE A 84 -5.54 -4.33 12.47
N LYS A 85 -6.78 -3.87 12.57
CA LYS A 85 -7.85 -4.16 11.62
C LYS A 85 -8.53 -2.88 11.16
N THR A 86 -9.04 -2.89 9.94
CA THR A 86 -9.82 -1.78 9.38
C THR A 86 -10.78 -2.33 8.33
N ALA A 87 -12.01 -1.78 8.26
CA ALA A 87 -12.87 -1.94 7.09
C ALA A 87 -12.71 -0.82 6.05
N ARG A 88 -11.84 0.17 6.29
CA ARG A 88 -11.57 1.30 5.37
C ARG A 88 -10.10 1.34 4.92
N GLY A 89 -9.81 2.20 3.95
CA GLY A 89 -8.44 2.44 3.52
C GLY A 89 -7.61 3.05 4.66
N PRO A 90 -6.37 2.58 4.89
CA PRO A 90 -5.47 3.24 5.82
C PRO A 90 -5.01 4.60 5.28
N ALA A 91 -4.32 5.38 6.11
CA ALA A 91 -3.54 6.54 5.71
C ALA A 91 -2.11 6.40 6.24
N LEU A 92 -1.15 6.93 5.49
CA LEU A 92 0.28 6.81 5.77
C LEU A 92 0.95 8.17 5.55
N THR A 93 1.84 8.57 6.46
CA THR A 93 2.66 9.80 6.31
C THR A 93 4.00 9.63 6.98
N GLU A 94 5.01 10.33 6.48
CA GLU A 94 6.24 10.58 7.23
C GLU A 94 6.01 11.78 8.15
N PHE A 95 6.52 11.70 9.39
CA PHE A 95 6.51 12.80 10.34
C PHE A 95 7.69 12.65 11.30
N GLY A 96 8.63 13.60 11.24
CA GLY A 96 9.72 13.70 12.22
C GLY A 96 10.67 12.50 12.25
N GLY A 97 10.91 11.86 11.11
CA GLY A 97 11.73 10.65 11.00
C GLY A 97 10.97 9.36 11.33
N PHE A 98 9.64 9.41 11.41
CA PHE A 98 8.80 8.25 11.64
C PHE A 98 7.83 8.04 10.47
N LEU A 99 7.54 6.78 10.17
CA LEU A 99 6.43 6.41 9.29
C LEU A 99 5.18 6.16 10.15
N CYS A 100 4.20 7.07 10.07
CA CYS A 100 2.97 7.03 10.83
C CYS A 100 1.85 6.38 10.01
N LEU A 101 1.23 5.33 10.57
CA LEU A 101 0.02 4.69 10.04
C LEU A 101 -1.20 5.15 10.84
N ILE A 102 -2.23 5.63 10.14
CA ILE A 102 -3.53 5.95 10.71
C ILE A 102 -4.55 4.99 10.09
N TYR A 103 -5.39 4.39 10.93
CA TYR A 103 -6.44 3.48 10.49
C TYR A 103 -7.66 3.59 11.40
N ARG A 104 -8.83 3.29 10.87
CA ARG A 104 -10.05 3.16 11.66
C ARG A 104 -10.13 1.73 12.15
N ASP A 105 -10.05 1.53 13.46
CA ASP A 105 -10.18 0.21 14.03
C ASP A 105 -11.56 -0.41 13.69
N ASP A 106 -11.56 -1.73 13.55
CA ASP A 106 -12.75 -2.51 13.15
C ASP A 106 -13.11 -3.56 14.22
N SER A 107 -12.69 -3.32 15.47
CA SER A 107 -13.15 -4.05 16.65
C SER A 107 -14.49 -3.53 17.18
#